data_AF-A0A662U360-F1
#
_entry.id   AF-A0A662U360-F1
#
_cell.length_a   1.000
_cell.length_b   1.000
_cell.length_c   1.000
_cell.angle_alpha   90.00
_cell.angle_beta   90.00
_cell.angle_gamma   90.00
#
_symmetry.space_group_name_H-M   'P 1'
#
loop_
_entity.id
_entity.type
_entity.pdbx_description
1 polymer ?
#
loop_
_entity_poly.entity_id
_entity_poly.type
_entity_poly.pdbx_seq_one_letter_code
_entity_poly.pdbx_strand_id
1 'polypeptide(L)'
;MENSKGIFKRYMHVVIPVEVVLGLVYLVAGFIAIINWYLGTTGAGEFLYSDYVPGDLGICLVMLSIGLLMILSAYYWFKRKPVKSLAATTLGLGLAVAAMVMQVLAIIASWLDGIIVGEPIAYEELVMGFLRAEALLGYIALPLFYISLRILSKITT
;
A
#
# COMPACT_ATOMS: atom_id res chain seq x y z
N MET A 1 -33.43 0.75 -6.84
CA MET A 1 -32.52 1.36 -5.82
C MET A 1 -32.30 0.48 -4.57
N GLU A 2 -33.23 -0.40 -4.18
CA GLU A 2 -33.11 -1.23 -2.97
C GLU A 2 -32.04 -2.34 -3.06
N ASN A 3 -31.86 -2.92 -4.25
CA ASN A 3 -30.86 -3.96 -4.52
C ASN A 3 -29.40 -3.44 -4.39
N SER A 4 -29.15 -2.15 -4.65
CA SER A 4 -27.82 -1.52 -4.57
C SER A 4 -27.33 -1.39 -3.11
N LYS A 5 -28.23 -1.08 -2.16
CA LYS A 5 -27.90 -0.97 -0.73
C LYS A 5 -27.52 -2.32 -0.11
N GLY A 6 -28.16 -3.41 -0.53
CA GLY A 6 -27.84 -4.76 -0.06
C GLY A 6 -26.49 -5.25 -0.55
N ILE A 7 -26.17 -5.01 -1.82
CA ILE A 7 -24.86 -5.35 -2.42
C ILE A 7 -23.74 -4.53 -1.77
N PHE A 8 -23.95 -3.23 -1.57
CA PHE A 8 -23.00 -2.34 -0.90
C PHE A 8 -22.68 -2.80 0.53
N LYS A 9 -23.73 -3.16 1.30
CA LYS A 9 -23.56 -3.63 2.68
C LYS A 9 -22.82 -4.96 2.77
N ARG A 10 -23.11 -5.91 1.86
CA ARG A 10 -22.39 -7.20 1.78
C ARG A 10 -20.92 -7.00 1.39
N TYR A 11 -20.64 -6.13 0.43
CA TYR A 11 -19.29 -5.81 0.01
C TYR A 11 -18.44 -5.27 1.15
N MET A 12 -18.94 -4.25 1.87
CA MET A 12 -18.22 -3.67 3.00
C MET A 12 -17.93 -4.67 4.11
N HIS A 13 -18.78 -5.70 4.30
CA HIS A 13 -18.49 -6.74 5.29
C HIS A 13 -17.30 -7.63 4.91
N VAL A 14 -17.00 -7.80 3.61
CA VAL A 14 -15.88 -8.64 3.15
C VAL A 14 -14.61 -7.80 3.00
N VAL A 15 -14.73 -6.58 2.50
CA VAL A 15 -13.58 -5.72 2.20
C VAL A 15 -12.97 -5.11 3.45
N ILE A 16 -13.77 -4.72 4.44
CA ILE A 16 -13.24 -4.11 5.66
C ILE A 16 -12.29 -5.03 6.44
N PRO A 17 -12.60 -6.33 6.68
CA PRO A 17 -11.65 -7.23 7.32
C PRO A 17 -10.32 -7.33 6.56
N VAL A 18 -10.38 -7.43 5.23
CA VAL A 18 -9.18 -7.52 4.39
C VAL A 18 -8.38 -6.22 4.45
N GLU A 19 -9.05 -5.06 4.39
CA GLU A 19 -8.42 -3.75 4.55
C GLU A 19 -7.78 -3.57 5.92
N VAL A 20 -8.42 -4.06 6.99
CA VAL A 20 -7.84 -3.98 8.34
C VAL A 20 -6.56 -4.81 8.42
N VAL A 21 -6.58 -6.04 7.90
CA VAL A 21 -5.37 -6.90 7.87
C VAL A 21 -4.29 -6.24 7.02
N LEU A 22 -4.62 -5.79 5.82
CA LEU A 22 -3.68 -5.12 4.92
C LEU A 22 -3.12 -3.85 5.57
N GLY A 23 -3.97 -3.05 6.22
CA GLY A 23 -3.61 -1.84 6.93
C GLY A 23 -2.66 -2.10 8.10
N LEU A 24 -2.87 -3.17 8.86
CA LEU A 24 -1.94 -3.61 9.91
C LEU A 24 -0.57 -3.99 9.33
N VAL A 25 -0.54 -4.70 8.20
CA VAL A 25 0.71 -5.05 7.53
C VAL A 25 1.45 -3.79 7.04
N TYR A 26 0.73 -2.81 6.48
CA TYR A 26 1.26 -1.50 6.12
C TYR A 26 1.84 -0.76 7.32
N LEU A 27 1.16 -0.77 8.47
CA LEU A 27 1.68 -0.16 9.69
C LEU A 27 2.96 -0.83 10.16
N VAL A 28 2.99 -2.16 10.21
CA VAL A 28 4.18 -2.93 10.61
C VAL A 28 5.35 -2.62 9.69
N ALA A 29 5.15 -2.62 8.37
CA ALA A 29 6.18 -2.23 7.41
C ALA A 29 6.66 -0.79 7.61
N GLY A 30 5.75 0.15 7.89
CA GLY A 30 6.11 1.54 8.20
C GLY A 30 6.96 1.67 9.47
N PHE A 31 6.63 0.93 10.53
CA PHE A 31 7.43 0.91 11.75
C PHE A 31 8.81 0.27 11.53
N ILE A 32 8.89 -0.82 10.75
CA ILE A 32 10.18 -1.44 10.37
C ILE A 32 11.04 -0.42 9.59
N ALA A 33 10.45 0.33 8.67
CA ALA A 33 11.18 1.37 7.91
C ALA A 33 11.76 2.45 8.83
N ILE A 34 11.02 2.91 9.85
CA ILE A 34 11.53 3.86 10.86
C ILE A 34 12.72 3.27 11.63
N ILE A 35 12.59 2.01 12.08
CA ILE A 35 13.65 1.33 12.83
C ILE A 35 14.89 1.21 11.95
N ASN A 36 14.75 0.75 10.71
CA ASN A 36 15.86 0.64 9.77
C ASN A 36 16.51 1.99 9.48
N TRP A 37 15.73 3.06 9.33
CA TRP A 37 16.27 4.41 9.17
C TRP A 37 17.09 4.84 10.39
N TYR A 38 16.58 4.59 11.61
CA TYR A 38 17.28 4.91 12.86
C TYR A 38 18.58 4.13 13.03
N LEU A 39 18.58 2.81 12.77
CA LEU A 39 19.78 1.96 12.82
C LEU A 39 20.81 2.41 11.79
N GLY A 40 20.38 2.72 10.57
CA GLY A 40 21.25 3.25 9.51
C GLY A 40 21.87 4.60 9.85
N THR A 41 21.15 5.46 10.58
CA THR A 41 21.63 6.79 10.99
C THR A 41 22.63 6.71 12.15
N THR A 42 22.41 5.77 13.07
CA THR A 42 23.24 5.61 14.27
C THR A 42 24.44 4.68 14.05
N GLY A 43 24.48 3.95 12.93
CA GLY A 43 25.48 2.92 12.67
C GLY A 43 25.42 1.74 13.63
N ALA A 44 24.30 1.60 14.35
CA ALA A 44 24.12 0.60 15.38
C ALA A 44 23.18 -0.50 14.86
N GLY A 45 23.69 -1.72 14.71
CA GLY A 45 22.88 -2.93 14.48
C GLY A 45 22.67 -3.35 13.02
N GLU A 46 22.06 -4.51 12.86
CA GLU A 46 21.69 -5.09 11.56
C GLU A 46 20.31 -4.58 11.13
N PHE A 47 20.16 -4.28 9.83
CA PHE A 47 18.88 -3.88 9.26
C PHE A 47 17.87 -5.03 9.31
N LEU A 48 16.64 -4.74 9.72
CA LEU A 48 15.55 -5.71 9.76
C LEU A 48 14.93 -5.82 8.36
N TYR A 49 15.07 -6.96 7.69
CA TYR A 49 14.49 -7.20 6.36
C TYR A 49 14.85 -6.10 5.32
N SER A 50 16.15 -5.74 5.24
CA SER A 50 16.67 -4.68 4.36
C SER A 50 16.18 -4.77 2.92
N ASP A 51 16.05 -5.99 2.41
CA ASP A 51 15.74 -6.22 1.01
C ASP A 51 14.26 -6.01 0.69
N TYR A 52 13.39 -6.09 1.71
CA TYR A 52 11.93 -5.96 1.56
C TYR A 52 11.41 -4.61 2.08
N VAL A 53 12.02 -4.07 3.13
CA VAL A 53 11.63 -2.80 3.77
C VAL A 53 12.86 -1.90 3.91
N PRO A 54 13.08 -0.98 2.95
CA PRO A 54 14.19 -0.04 3.04
C PRO A 54 14.03 0.92 4.23
N GLY A 55 15.15 1.33 4.82
CA GLY A 55 15.22 2.31 5.90
C GLY A 55 15.06 3.75 5.42
N ASP A 56 13.91 4.08 4.83
CA ASP A 56 13.61 5.41 4.29
C ASP A 56 12.41 6.06 4.99
N LEU A 57 12.57 7.33 5.39
CA LEU A 57 11.50 8.10 6.07
C LEU A 57 10.30 8.36 5.16
N GLY A 58 10.51 8.55 3.86
CA GLY A 58 9.45 8.73 2.88
C GLY A 58 8.58 7.48 2.79
N ILE A 59 9.20 6.31 2.73
CA ILE A 59 8.52 5.01 2.69
C ILE A 59 7.75 4.77 3.98
N CYS A 60 8.35 5.09 5.13
CA CYS A 60 7.65 5.10 6.41
C CYS A 60 6.37 5.96 6.37
N LEU A 61 6.48 7.21 5.93
CA LEU A 61 5.34 8.15 5.90
C LEU A 61 4.21 7.63 5.01
N VAL A 62 4.56 7.09 3.84
CA VAL A 62 3.60 6.50 2.89
C VAL A 62 2.93 5.28 3.51
N MET A 63 3.71 4.33 4.04
CA MET A 63 3.23 3.09 4.64
C MET A 63 2.29 3.34 5.83
N LEU A 64 2.69 4.22 6.75
CA LEU A 64 1.87 4.57 7.91
C LEU A 64 0.58 5.28 7.49
N SER A 65 0.64 6.18 6.51
CA SER A 65 -0.55 6.89 6.01
C SER A 65 -1.57 5.92 5.40
N ILE A 66 -1.09 4.96 4.59
CA ILE A 66 -1.94 3.92 4.01
C ILE A 66 -2.59 3.07 5.12
N GLY A 67 -1.79 2.57 6.06
CA GLY A 67 -2.27 1.74 7.15
C GLY A 67 -3.30 2.43 8.03
N LEU A 68 -3.06 3.70 8.40
CA LEU A 68 -3.98 4.51 9.18
C LEU A 68 -5.30 4.77 8.43
N LEU A 69 -5.26 5.05 7.13
CA LEU A 69 -6.47 5.26 6.33
C LEU A 69 -7.34 3.99 6.23
N MET A 70 -6.71 2.82 6.08
CA MET A 70 -7.41 1.54 6.07
C MET A 70 -8.03 1.19 7.43
N ILE A 71 -7.38 1.52 8.54
CA ILE A 71 -7.98 1.35 9.88
C ILE A 71 -9.09 2.37 10.12
N LEU A 72 -8.91 3.61 9.62
CA LEU A 72 -9.91 4.66 9.72
C LEU A 72 -11.18 4.32 8.93
N SER A 73 -11.07 3.59 7.81
CA SER A 73 -12.21 3.10 7.03
C SER A 73 -13.10 2.18 7.88
N ALA A 74 -12.48 1.25 8.63
CA ALA A 74 -13.15 0.34 9.54
C ALA A 74 -13.81 1.10 10.70
N TYR A 75 -13.13 2.09 11.27
CA TYR A 75 -13.70 2.94 12.33
C TYR A 75 -14.98 3.65 11.86
N TYR A 76 -14.98 4.25 10.66
CA TYR A 76 -16.16 4.93 10.12
C TYR A 76 -17.31 3.98 9.80
N TRP A 77 -17.00 2.75 9.44
CA TRP A 77 -18.01 1.71 9.27
C TRP A 77 -18.73 1.37 10.57
N PHE A 78 -17.99 1.16 11.66
CA PHE A 78 -18.58 0.90 12.98
C PHE A 78 -19.43 2.08 13.48
N LYS A 79 -19.04 3.32 13.12
CA LYS A 79 -19.84 4.54 13.39
C LYS A 79 -21.05 4.71 12.46
N ARG A 80 -21.36 3.74 11.60
CA ARG A 80 -22.46 3.78 10.61
C ARG A 80 -22.39 4.97 9.65
N LYS A 81 -21.17 5.40 9.30
CA LYS A 81 -20.91 6.48 8.32
C LYS A 81 -20.32 5.88 7.03
N PRO A 82 -21.12 5.18 6.20
CA PRO A 82 -20.62 4.39 5.07
C PRO A 82 -19.90 5.20 4.00
N VAL A 83 -20.34 6.44 3.75
CA VAL A 83 -19.70 7.33 2.75
C VAL A 83 -18.28 7.70 3.18
N LYS A 84 -18.07 7.99 4.48
CA LYS A 84 -16.74 8.30 5.01
C LYS A 84 -15.82 7.08 5.04
N SER A 85 -16.40 5.91 5.32
CA SER A 85 -15.69 4.63 5.26
C SER A 85 -15.20 4.36 3.83
N LEU A 86 -16.09 4.46 2.84
CA LEU A 86 -15.75 4.27 1.43
C LEU A 86 -14.70 5.29 0.93
N ALA A 87 -14.78 6.55 1.37
CA ALA A 87 -13.79 7.56 1.04
C ALA A 87 -12.41 7.21 1.62
N ALA A 88 -12.35 6.81 2.90
CA ALA A 88 -11.09 6.40 3.55
C ALA A 88 -10.50 5.14 2.90
N THR A 89 -11.32 4.15 2.59
CA THR A 89 -10.99 2.96 1.79
C THR A 89 -10.36 3.36 0.44
N THR A 90 -11.04 4.22 -0.31
CA THR A 90 -10.60 4.61 -1.67
C THR A 90 -9.28 5.37 -1.61
N LEU A 91 -9.10 6.27 -0.63
CA LEU A 91 -7.86 7.01 -0.44
C LEU A 91 -6.71 6.09 0.01
N GLY A 92 -6.94 5.20 0.98
CA GLY A 92 -5.91 4.26 1.45
C GLY A 92 -5.45 3.30 0.36
N LEU A 93 -6.39 2.68 -0.35
CA LEU A 93 -6.10 1.80 -1.48
C LEU A 93 -5.49 2.57 -2.67
N GLY A 94 -5.94 3.80 -2.93
CA GLY A 94 -5.38 4.65 -3.98
C GLY A 94 -3.92 5.01 -3.71
N LEU A 95 -3.58 5.35 -2.46
CA LEU A 95 -2.19 5.58 -2.05
C LEU A 95 -1.35 4.30 -2.15
N ALA A 96 -1.89 3.14 -1.77
CA ALA A 96 -1.22 1.85 -1.92
C ALA A 96 -0.89 1.55 -3.39
N VAL A 97 -1.84 1.74 -4.29
CA VAL A 97 -1.63 1.56 -5.74
C VAL A 97 -0.66 2.60 -6.31
N ALA A 98 -0.73 3.86 -5.86
CA ALA A 98 0.20 4.90 -6.29
C ALA A 98 1.65 4.56 -5.87
N ALA A 99 1.85 4.11 -4.63
CA ALA A 99 3.16 3.68 -4.13
C ALA A 99 3.71 2.50 -4.94
N MET A 100 2.86 1.50 -5.24
CA MET A 100 3.20 0.37 -6.11
C MET A 100 3.65 0.83 -7.50
N VAL A 101 2.91 1.74 -8.14
CA VAL A 101 3.24 2.26 -9.47
C VAL A 101 4.58 3.01 -9.44
N MET A 102 4.80 3.85 -8.43
CA MET A 102 6.07 4.56 -8.25
C MET A 102 7.24 3.59 -8.10
N GLN A 103 7.08 2.53 -7.31
CA GLN A 103 8.12 1.52 -7.12
C GLN A 103 8.41 0.77 -8.43
N VAL A 104 7.37 0.37 -9.18
CA VAL A 104 7.56 -0.28 -10.49
C VAL A 104 8.27 0.65 -11.48
N LEU A 105 7.90 1.93 -11.51
CA LEU A 105 8.57 2.92 -12.37
C LEU A 105 10.04 3.12 -11.97
N ALA A 106 10.36 3.13 -10.67
CA ALA A 106 11.73 3.24 -10.19
C ALA A 106 12.60 2.05 -10.65
N ILE A 107 12.05 0.83 -10.62
CA ILE A 107 12.74 -0.37 -11.10
C ILE A 107 12.98 -0.29 -12.61
N ILE A 108 11.98 0.13 -13.39
CA ILE A 108 12.12 0.29 -14.85
C ILE A 108 13.17 1.36 -15.16
N ALA A 109 13.19 2.47 -14.41
CA ALA A 109 14.16 3.54 -14.59
C ALA A 109 15.59 3.07 -14.29
N SER A 110 15.79 2.36 -13.19
CA SER A 110 17.09 1.77 -12.82
C SER A 110 17.58 0.77 -13.87
N TRP A 111 16.67 -0.05 -14.41
CA TRP A 111 17.00 -0.98 -15.49
C TRP A 111 17.43 -0.26 -16.77
N LEU A 112 16.70 0.78 -17.18
CA LEU A 112 17.05 1.59 -18.35
C LEU A 112 18.40 2.28 -18.18
N ASP A 113 18.67 2.80 -16.99
CA ASP A 113 19.93 3.48 -16.69
C ASP A 113 21.11 2.51 -16.79
N GLY A 114 20.98 1.29 -16.25
CA GLY A 114 21.99 0.24 -16.38
C GLY A 114 22.31 -0.11 -17.84
N ILE A 115 21.31 -0.14 -18.73
CA ILE A 115 21.51 -0.37 -20.17
C ILE A 115 22.27 0.80 -20.82
N ILE A 116 21.95 2.04 -20.45
CA ILE A 116 22.56 3.24 -21.05
C ILE A 116 24.01 3.40 -20.61
N VAL A 117 24.30 3.18 -19.32
CA VAL A 117 25.64 3.32 -18.74
C VAL A 117 26.54 2.11 -19.08
N GLY A 118 25.93 0.97 -19.42
CA GLY A 118 26.66 -0.26 -19.75
C GLY A 118 27.16 -1.02 -18.52
N GLU A 119 26.52 -0.79 -17.36
CA GLU A 119 26.81 -1.51 -16.13
C GLU A 119 26.15 -2.90 -16.13
N PRO A 120 26.77 -3.92 -15.49
CA PRO A 120 26.17 -5.23 -15.37
C PRO A 120 24.89 -5.12 -14.52
N ILE A 121 23.76 -5.41 -15.15
CA ILE A 121 22.46 -5.42 -14.47
C ILE A 121 22.44 -6.59 -13.50
N ALA A 122 22.38 -6.29 -12.20
CA ALA A 122 22.13 -7.30 -11.16
C ALA A 122 20.65 -7.72 -11.22
N TYR A 123 20.37 -8.84 -11.88
CA TYR A 123 19.01 -9.40 -11.98
C TYR A 123 18.36 -9.62 -10.61
N GLU A 124 19.15 -9.91 -9.58
CA GLU A 124 18.68 -10.09 -8.20
C GLU A 124 18.06 -8.81 -7.63
N GLU A 125 18.66 -7.64 -7.89
CA GLU A 125 18.14 -6.35 -7.42
C GLU A 125 16.82 -5.99 -8.08
N LEU A 126 16.64 -6.35 -9.36
CA LEU A 126 15.36 -6.15 -10.06
C LEU A 126 14.25 -7.00 -9.44
N VAL A 127 14.52 -8.29 -9.20
CA VAL A 127 13.54 -9.21 -8.61
C VAL A 127 13.16 -8.77 -7.19
N MET A 128 14.15 -8.39 -6.38
CA MET A 128 13.91 -7.88 -5.02
C MET A 128 13.16 -6.54 -5.04
N GLY A 129 13.42 -5.69 -6.03
CA GLY A 129 12.66 -4.46 -6.26
C GLY A 129 11.16 -4.72 -6.47
N PHE A 130 10.79 -5.75 -7.24
CA PHE A 130 9.39 -6.14 -7.46
C PHE A 130 8.74 -6.80 -6.24
N LEU A 131 9.55 -7.43 -5.39
CA LEU A 131 9.12 -8.07 -4.14
C LEU A 131 9.09 -7.11 -2.94
N ARG A 132 9.56 -5.87 -3.12
CA ARG A 132 9.59 -4.85 -2.07
C ARG A 132 8.18 -4.57 -1.53
N ALA A 133 8.08 -4.23 -0.25
CA ALA A 133 6.81 -4.15 0.47
C ALA A 133 5.77 -3.24 -0.22
N GLU A 134 6.18 -2.12 -0.82
CA GLU A 134 5.26 -1.20 -1.51
C GLU A 134 4.61 -1.85 -2.74
N ALA A 135 5.42 -2.57 -3.53
CA ALA A 135 4.96 -3.25 -4.72
C ALA A 135 4.08 -4.45 -4.35
N LEU A 136 4.56 -5.31 -3.44
CA LEU A 136 3.89 -6.53 -3.04
C LEU A 136 2.52 -6.27 -2.40
N LEU A 137 2.46 -5.36 -1.43
CA LEU A 137 1.20 -4.98 -0.78
C LEU A 137 0.28 -4.22 -1.76
N GLY A 138 0.88 -3.45 -2.66
CA GLY A 138 0.18 -2.76 -3.75
C GLY A 138 -0.53 -3.71 -4.72
N TYR A 139 0.11 -4.82 -5.10
CA TYR A 139 -0.51 -5.85 -5.96
C TYR A 139 -1.74 -6.46 -5.31
N ILE A 140 -1.71 -6.66 -3.99
CA ILE A 140 -2.87 -7.14 -3.21
C ILE A 140 -3.94 -6.05 -3.11
N ALA A 141 -3.55 -4.78 -2.97
CA ALA A 141 -4.45 -3.64 -2.88
C ALA A 141 -5.16 -3.33 -4.21
N LEU A 142 -4.57 -3.65 -5.36
CA LEU A 142 -5.08 -3.33 -6.69
C LEU A 142 -6.49 -3.89 -6.99
N PRO A 143 -6.79 -5.19 -6.80
CA PRO A 143 -8.15 -5.71 -7.01
C PRO A 143 -9.17 -5.08 -6.06
N LEU A 144 -8.77 -4.82 -4.80
CA LEU A 144 -9.63 -4.15 -3.81
C LEU A 144 -9.93 -2.70 -4.26
N PHE A 145 -8.93 -1.99 -4.76
CA PHE A 145 -9.08 -0.63 -5.26
C PHE A 145 -10.05 -0.57 -6.45
N TYR A 146 -9.89 -1.50 -7.40
CA TYR A 146 -10.75 -1.60 -8.57
C TYR A 146 -12.23 -1.78 -8.19
N ILE A 147 -12.51 -2.67 -7.23
CA ILE A 147 -13.90 -2.90 -6.81
C ILE A 147 -14.44 -1.69 -6.04
N SER A 148 -13.64 -1.06 -5.18
CA SER A 148 -14.02 0.15 -4.46
C SER A 148 -14.37 1.31 -5.41
N LEU A 149 -13.60 1.50 -6.49
CA LEU A 149 -13.90 2.49 -7.54
C LEU A 149 -15.20 2.18 -8.30
N ARG A 150 -15.43 0.91 -8.66
CA ARG A 150 -16.70 0.50 -9.31
C ARG A 150 -17.93 0.76 -8.45
N ILE A 151 -17.78 0.71 -7.13
CA ILE A 151 -18.88 0.98 -6.20
C ILE A 151 -19.07 2.49 -6.06
N LEU A 152 -17.99 3.24 -5.94
CA LEU A 152 -18.04 4.69 -5.89
C LEU A 152 -18.74 5.27 -7.14
N SER A 153 -18.39 4.79 -8.33
CA SER A 153 -19.02 5.25 -9.58
C SER A 153 -20.52 4.95 -9.64
N LYS A 154 -20.97 3.81 -9.10
CA LYS A 154 -22.40 3.45 -9.00
C LYS A 154 -23.21 4.27 -7.99
N ILE A 155 -22.54 4.97 -7.07
CA ILE A 155 -23.21 5.82 -6.07
C ILE A 155 -23.31 7.25 -6.57
N THR A 156 -22.36 7.69 -7.39
CA THR A 156 -22.30 9.06 -7.96
C THR A 156 -23.13 9.21 -9.24
N THR A 157 -23.46 8.10 -9.92
CA THR A 157 -24.34 8.07 -11.12
C THR A 157 -25.76 7.68 -10.74
#